data_AF-A0A7Y5Q8B3-F1
#
_entry.id   AF-A0A7Y5Q8B3-F1
#
_cell.length_a   1.000
_cell.length_b   1.000
_cell.length_c   1.000
_cell.angle_alpha   90.00
_cell.angle_beta   90.00
_cell.angle_gamma   90.00
#
_symmetry.space_group_name_H-M   'P 1'
#
loop_
_entity.id
_entity.type
_entity.pdbx_description
1 polymer ?
#
loop_
_entity_poly.entity_id
_entity_poly.type
_entity_poly.pdbx_seq_one_letter_code
_entity_poly.pdbx_strand_id
1 'polypeptide(L)'
;TPITEARSAAAWRRAAEESVALGNLPAAFGAYYLELLTRLDERGQLALDLSRTSRETAAAAPAELHGLLAELATLADGVFYGGQPATAAEVAKMAALANQVGSE
;
A
#
# COMPACT_ATOMS: atom_id res chain seq x y z
N THR A 1 -20.00 2.45 17.48
CA THR A 1 -19.02 1.44 17.04
C THR A 1 -17.67 2.07 17.16
N PRO A 2 -16.77 1.64 18.07
CA PRO A 2 -15.47 2.27 18.11
C PRO A 2 -14.75 1.97 16.80
N ILE A 3 -14.07 3.00 16.33
CA ILE A 3 -13.25 3.09 15.13
C ILE A 3 -12.45 1.80 14.99
N THR A 4 -12.56 1.15 13.83
CA THR A 4 -11.79 -0.02 13.41
C THR A 4 -10.35 0.15 13.88
N GLU A 5 -9.88 -0.69 14.82
CA GLU A 5 -8.47 -0.70 15.21
C GLU A 5 -7.64 -0.76 13.93
N ALA A 6 -6.79 0.24 13.72
CA ALA A 6 -5.93 0.28 12.54
C ALA A 6 -5.10 -1.01 12.55
N ARG A 7 -5.34 -1.85 11.54
CA ARG A 7 -4.60 -3.10 11.38
C ARG A 7 -3.13 -2.76 11.15
N SER A 8 -2.23 -3.35 11.94
CA SER A 8 -0.79 -3.08 11.84
C SER A 8 -0.21 -3.45 10.48
N ALA A 9 0.95 -2.88 10.13
CA ALA A 9 1.64 -3.23 8.89
C ALA A 9 1.89 -4.74 8.77
N ALA A 10 2.32 -5.40 9.86
CA ALA A 10 2.52 -6.85 9.88
C ALA A 10 1.24 -7.65 9.59
N ALA A 11 0.09 -7.17 10.06
CA ALA A 11 -1.19 -7.83 9.83
C ALA A 11 -1.69 -7.62 8.39
N TRP A 12 -1.39 -6.47 7.76
CA TRP A 12 -1.61 -6.27 6.32
C TRP A 12 -0.72 -7.16 5.47
N ARG A 13 0.57 -7.27 5.83
CA ARG A 13 1.50 -8.16 5.13
C ARG A 13 0.99 -9.60 5.11
N ARG A 14 0.57 -10.12 6.27
CA ARG A 14 0.01 -11.46 6.37
C ARG A 14 -1.22 -11.62 5.46
N ALA A 15 -2.11 -10.64 5.43
CA ALA A 15 -3.28 -10.68 4.56
C ALA A 15 -2.92 -10.68 3.07
N ALA A 16 -1.86 -9.97 2.70
CA ALA A 16 -1.34 -9.95 1.34
C ALA A 16 -0.82 -11.33 0.93
N GLU A 17 0.02 -11.94 1.78
CA GLU A 17 0.58 -13.27 1.55
C GLU A 17 -0.52 -14.35 1.47
N GLU A 18 -1.53 -14.29 2.36
CA GLU A 18 -2.70 -15.15 2.30
C GLU A 18 -3.49 -14.97 0.99
N SER A 19 -3.67 -13.72 0.53
CA SER A 19 -4.36 -13.42 -0.72
C SER A 19 -3.59 -13.91 -1.95
N VAL A 20 -2.25 -13.82 -1.94
CA VAL A 20 -1.38 -14.41 -2.98
C VAL A 20 -1.57 -15.92 -3.02
N ALA A 21 -1.53 -16.59 -1.86
CA ALA A 21 -1.71 -18.04 -1.77
C ALA A 21 -3.07 -18.51 -2.31
N LEU A 22 -4.11 -17.68 -2.19
CA LEU A 22 -5.46 -17.93 -2.72
C LEU A 22 -5.63 -17.50 -4.19
N GLY A 23 -4.60 -16.92 -4.83
CA GLY A 23 -4.68 -16.38 -6.18
C GLY A 23 -5.52 -15.10 -6.31
N ASN A 24 -5.87 -14.45 -5.19
CA ASN A 24 -6.63 -13.21 -5.17
C ASN A 24 -5.69 -12.01 -5.31
N LEU A 25 -5.25 -11.75 -6.54
CA LEU A 25 -4.29 -10.69 -6.85
C LEU A 25 -4.79 -9.27 -6.50
N PRO A 26 -6.05 -8.89 -6.73
CA PRO A 26 -6.55 -7.57 -6.31
C PRO A 26 -6.50 -7.37 -4.80
N ALA A 27 -6.88 -8.38 -4.01
CA ALA A 27 -6.79 -8.31 -2.56
C ALA A 27 -5.34 -8.28 -2.07
N ALA A 28 -4.45 -9.06 -2.70
CA ALA A 28 -3.02 -9.04 -2.40
C ALA A 28 -2.41 -7.65 -2.65
N PHE A 29 -2.72 -7.05 -3.80
CA PHE A 29 -2.26 -5.71 -4.15
C PHE A 29 -2.72 -4.67 -3.12
N GLY A 30 -4.01 -4.67 -2.75
CA GLY A 30 -4.56 -3.77 -1.75
C GLY A 30 -3.92 -3.96 -0.37
N ALA A 31 -3.67 -5.20 0.03
CA ALA A 31 -3.04 -5.48 1.31
C ALA A 31 -1.56 -5.05 1.35
N TYR A 32 -0.77 -5.25 0.28
CA TYR A 32 0.60 -4.71 0.22
C TYR A 32 0.64 -3.18 0.18
N TYR A 33 -0.30 -2.55 -0.51
CA TYR A 33 -0.45 -1.09 -0.51
C TYR A 33 -0.70 -0.55 0.91
N LEU A 34 -1.65 -1.16 1.63
CA LEU A 34 -1.96 -0.77 3.01
C LEU A 34 -0.83 -1.12 3.98
N GLU A 35 -0.10 -2.22 3.78
CA GLU A 35 1.10 -2.54 4.55
C GLU A 35 2.11 -1.39 4.46
N LEU A 36 2.44 -0.95 3.24
CA LEU A 36 3.45 0.07 3.01
C LEU A 36 3.06 1.39 3.67
N LEU A 37 1.83 1.86 3.44
CA LEU A 37 1.36 3.12 4.02
C LEU A 37 1.29 3.06 5.56
N THR A 38 0.78 1.96 6.10
CA THR A 38 0.69 1.77 7.56
C THR A 38 2.08 1.72 8.17
N ARG A 39 3.06 1.11 7.50
CA ARG A 39 4.44 1.05 7.99
C ARG A 39 5.10 2.42 8.04
N LEU A 40 4.88 3.26 7.02
CA LEU A 40 5.36 4.65 7.02
C LEU A 40 4.70 5.47 8.14
N ASP A 41 3.43 5.22 8.43
CA ASP A 41 2.69 5.85 9.52
C ASP A 41 3.19 5.41 10.91
N GLU A 42 3.37 4.10 11.11
CA GLU A 42 3.93 3.53 12.35
C GLU A 42 5.34 4.06 12.64
N ARG A 43 6.10 4.46 11.61
CA ARG A 43 7.43 5.08 11.72
C ARG A 43 7.40 6.60 11.86
N GLY A 44 6.23 7.23 11.79
CA GLY A 44 6.06 8.68 11.82
C GLY A 44 6.59 9.41 10.58
N GLN A 45 6.80 8.69 9.48
CA GLN A 45 7.30 9.24 8.21
C GLN A 45 6.16 9.72 7.30
N LEU A 46 4.95 9.23 7.53
CA LEU A 46 3.72 9.63 6.86
C LEU A 46 2.63 9.79 7.92
N ALA A 47 1.66 10.68 7.72
CA ALA A 47 0.42 10.65 8.49
C ALA A 47 -0.65 10.00 7.63
N LEU A 48 -0.99 8.74 7.91
CA LEU A 48 -1.93 7.98 7.11
C LEU A 48 -3.37 8.46 7.32
N ASP A 49 -3.98 8.91 6.23
CA ASP A 49 -5.38 9.29 6.17
C ASP A 49 -6.06 8.46 5.07
N LEU A 50 -6.81 7.44 5.48
CA LEU A 50 -7.50 6.53 4.57
C LEU A 50 -8.64 7.19 3.78
N SER A 51 -9.00 8.45 4.08
CA SER A 51 -9.94 9.21 3.25
C SER A 51 -9.30 9.80 1.99
N ARG A 52 -7.95 9.81 1.92
CA ARG A 52 -7.20 10.33 0.77
C ARG A 52 -7.04 9.29 -0.32
N THR A 53 -7.10 9.76 -1.55
CA THR A 53 -6.62 9.00 -2.71
C THR A 53 -5.10 8.83 -2.65
N SER A 54 -4.56 7.85 -3.38
CA SER A 54 -3.11 7.65 -3.46
C SER A 54 -2.36 8.90 -3.94
N ARG A 55 -2.95 9.68 -4.83
CA ARG A 55 -2.38 10.92 -5.35
C ARG A 55 -2.35 12.03 -4.29
N GLU A 56 -3.41 12.16 -3.50
CA GLU A 56 -3.46 13.10 -2.38
C GLU A 56 -2.48 12.72 -1.28
N THR A 57 -2.34 11.42 -0.98
CA THR A 57 -1.32 10.90 -0.06
C THR A 57 0.09 11.23 -0.55
N ALA A 58 0.38 11.04 -1.84
CA ALA A 58 1.67 11.39 -2.42
C ALA A 58 1.95 12.91 -2.38
N ALA A 59 0.93 13.74 -2.64
CA ALA A 59 1.06 15.20 -2.62
C ALA A 59 1.24 15.77 -1.21
N ALA A 60 0.74 15.09 -0.18
CA ALA A 60 0.86 15.50 1.22
C ALA A 60 2.10 14.92 1.93
N ALA A 61 2.91 14.11 1.23
CA ALA A 61 4.03 13.43 1.82
C ALA A 61 5.26 14.34 2.00
N PRO A 62 6.19 14.00 2.90
CA PRO A 62 7.52 14.61 2.94
C PRO A 62 8.29 14.41 1.63
N ALA A 63 9.20 15.34 1.33
CA ALA A 63 9.97 15.37 0.09
C ALA A 63 10.79 14.09 -0.14
N GLU A 64 11.27 13.47 0.94
CA GLU A 64 12.03 12.23 0.94
C GLU A 64 11.22 11.04 0.42
N LEU A 65 9.88 11.10 0.54
CA LEU A 65 8.96 10.04 0.13
C LEU A 65 8.28 10.30 -1.22
N HIS A 66 8.46 11.48 -1.81
CA HIS A 66 7.77 11.86 -3.06
C HIS A 66 7.98 10.86 -4.20
N GLY A 67 9.22 10.39 -4.41
CA GLY A 67 9.51 9.43 -5.47
C GLY A 67 8.77 8.10 -5.28
N LEU A 68 8.85 7.55 -4.08
CA LEU A 68 8.17 6.30 -3.69
C LEU A 68 6.65 6.43 -3.83
N LEU A 69 6.07 7.49 -3.27
CA LEU A 69 4.62 7.65 -3.24
C LEU A 69 4.03 8.07 -4.58
N ALA A 70 4.78 8.77 -5.44
CA ALA A 70 4.36 9.01 -6.82
C ALA A 70 4.30 7.71 -7.64
N GLU A 71 5.28 6.83 -7.47
CA GLU A 71 5.27 5.49 -8.08
C GLU A 71 4.10 4.64 -7.54
N LEU A 72 3.89 4.66 -6.22
CA LEU A 72 2.77 3.99 -5.57
C LEU A 72 1.42 4.48 -6.09
N ALA A 73 1.26 5.81 -6.21
CA ALA A 73 0.04 6.42 -6.71
C ALA A 73 -0.24 6.03 -8.16
N THR A 74 0.78 5.94 -9.01
CA THR A 74 0.63 5.51 -10.41
C THR A 74 0.17 4.05 -10.49
N LEU A 75 0.76 3.15 -9.69
CA LEU A 75 0.35 1.74 -9.64
C LEU A 75 -1.08 1.59 -9.10
N ALA A 76 -1.40 2.31 -8.02
CA ALA A 76 -2.71 2.27 -7.38
C ALA A 76 -3.81 2.87 -8.27
N ASP A 77 -3.52 3.93 -9.02
CA ASP A 77 -4.47 4.55 -9.96
C ASP A 77 -4.93 3.53 -11.01
N GLY A 78 -4.00 2.77 -11.61
CA GLY A 78 -4.34 1.76 -12.61
C GLY A 78 -5.28 0.67 -12.07
N VAL A 79 -5.00 0.17 -10.87
CA VAL A 79 -5.72 -0.96 -10.26
C VAL A 79 -7.03 -0.55 -9.60
N PHE A 80 -7.05 0.52 -8.79
CA PHE A 80 -8.25 0.91 -8.02
C PHE A 80 -9.21 1.80 -8.80
N TYR A 81 -8.69 2.66 -9.68
CA TYR A 81 -9.49 3.69 -10.35
C TYR A 81 -9.55 3.50 -11.88
N GLY A 82 -8.55 2.84 -12.47
CA GLY A 82 -8.49 2.51 -13.90
C GLY A 82 -9.29 1.27 -14.29
N GLY A 83 -9.85 0.54 -13.32
CA GLY A 83 -10.61 -0.69 -13.54
C GLY A 83 -9.79 -1.84 -14.12
N GLN A 84 -8.46 -1.74 -14.11
CA GLN A 84 -7.59 -2.80 -14.58
C GLN A 84 -7.43 -3.85 -13.47
N PRO A 85 -7.58 -5.15 -13.79
CA PRO A 85 -7.30 -6.19 -12.81
C PRO A 85 -5.82 -6.16 -12.46
N ALA A 86 -5.50 -6.25 -11.16
CA ALA A 86 -4.12 -6.39 -10.70
C ALA A 86 -3.48 -7.64 -11.31
N THR A 87 -2.32 -7.46 -11.94
CA THR A 87 -1.51 -8.54 -12.51
C THR A 87 -0.51 -9.08 -11.49
N ALA A 88 -0.01 -10.29 -11.71
CA ALA A 88 1.03 -10.87 -10.86
C ALA A 88 2.31 -10.01 -10.84
N ALA A 89 2.64 -9.33 -11.94
CA ALA A 89 3.77 -8.42 -12.03
C ALA A 89 3.57 -7.17 -11.15
N GLU A 90 2.38 -6.59 -11.14
CA GLU A 90 2.05 -5.43 -10.29
C GLU A 90 2.01 -5.80 -8.80
N VAL A 91 1.48 -6.98 -8.46
CA VAL A 91 1.53 -7.51 -7.09
C VAL A 91 2.97 -7.73 -6.64
N ALA A 92 3.81 -8.34 -7.48
CA ALA A 92 5.23 -8.54 -7.17
C ALA A 92 5.97 -7.21 -7.00
N LYS A 93 5.68 -6.21 -7.84
CA LYS A 93 6.23 -4.87 -7.73
C LYS A 93 5.79 -4.19 -6.42
N MET A 94 4.51 -4.30 -6.05
CA MET A 94 4.00 -3.75 -4.79
C MET A 94 4.65 -4.43 -3.58
N ALA A 95 4.79 -5.76 -3.60
CA ALA A 95 5.48 -6.50 -2.55
C ALA A 95 6.95 -6.08 -2.41
N ALA A 96 7.64 -5.83 -3.53
CA ALA A 96 9.02 -5.34 -3.53
C ALA A 96 9.14 -3.94 -2.90
N LEU A 97 8.22 -3.02 -3.23
CA LEU A 97 8.18 -1.69 -2.61
C LEU A 97 7.91 -1.78 -1.10
N ALA A 98 6.99 -2.63 -0.68
CA ALA A 98 6.70 -2.84 0.75
C ALA A 98 7.90 -3.44 1.50
N ASN A 99 8.66 -4.34 0.86
CA ASN A 99 9.91 -4.89 1.41
C ASN A 99 11.01 -3.84 1.55
N GLN A 100 11.12 -2.91 0.60
CA GLN A 100 12.11 -1.83 0.64
C GLN A 100 11.89 -0.95 1.88
N VAL A 101 10.65 -0.49 2.07
CA VAL A 101 10.26 0.25 3.29
C VAL A 101 10.44 -0.61 4.54
N GLY A 102 10.32 -1.94 4.43
CA GLY A 102 10.51 -2.82 5.57
C GLY A 102 11.94 -3.10 6.01
N SER A 103 12.93 -2.82 5.18
CA SER A 103 14.34 -3.18 5.41
C SER A 103 15.21 -2.02 5.92
N GLU A 104 14.72 -0.78 5.82
CA GLU A 104 15.28 0.42 6.44
C GLU A 104 14.81 0.58 7.88
#